data_AF-A0A5Q4Z1F6-F1
#
_entry.id   AF-A0A5Q4Z1F6-F1
#
_cell.length_a   1.000
_cell.length_b   1.000
_cell.length_c   1.000
_cell.angle_alpha   90.00
_cell.angle_beta   90.00
_cell.angle_gamma   90.00
#
_symmetry.space_group_name_H-M   'P 1'
#
loop_
_entity.id
_entity.type
_entity.pdbx_description
1 polymer ?
#
loop_
_entity_poly.entity_id
_entity_poly.type
_entity_poly.pdbx_seq_one_letter_code
_entity_poly.pdbx_strand_id
1 'polypeptide(L)'
;MKNSGSSGNSQPPMSLQAYQARADAANQFKGKPDALSKLRFGLFGEVGGLLAAVKKSYRDFGMAQQAIIKEELGDCFWYLTEVSVEYGATLPVVGAAGLIELQRRFGVSSLPSVGQLTFLPFDGVYAMCHEQLPALDRTKQLSDLGSHVGQLMSITSTPDLASSTPSALLAELLADLVTVAWMFDLRFADVVSANLEKFESRWRQEGAQYTVPFDSTSPPHERFERKFDVHFIERFYNEGQENERPYVIQQIRGVNIGDRLTDNRTEPDGYRFHDVFHLAYIAHLGWSPVIRALLKLKRKSDPKLDENEDGARCHGSPYRSQLMIGA
;
A
#
# COMPACT_ATOMS: atom_id res chain seq x y z
N MET A 1 34.78 2.62 -28.93
CA MET A 1 34.17 3.01 -27.65
C MET A 1 32.89 3.78 -27.96
N LYS A 2 31.72 3.15 -27.82
CA LYS A 2 30.42 3.80 -28.02
C LYS A 2 29.95 4.27 -26.64
N ASN A 3 29.89 5.57 -26.42
CA ASN A 3 29.27 6.18 -25.25
C ASN A 3 27.75 6.01 -25.35
N SER A 4 27.18 5.13 -24.53
CA SER A 4 25.75 5.10 -24.24
C SER A 4 25.44 6.17 -23.20
N GLY A 5 24.97 7.32 -23.66
CA GLY A 5 24.33 8.32 -22.79
C GLY A 5 23.02 7.75 -22.28
N SER A 6 22.97 7.44 -20.98
CA SER A 6 21.73 7.21 -20.25
C SER A 6 20.98 8.54 -20.20
N SER A 7 19.96 8.69 -21.03
CA SER A 7 18.96 9.75 -20.90
C SER A 7 18.11 9.44 -19.67
N GLY A 8 18.55 9.90 -18.51
CA GLY A 8 17.76 9.90 -17.29
C GLY A 8 16.47 10.66 -17.54
N ASN A 9 15.35 9.95 -17.55
CA ASN A 9 14.02 10.52 -17.69
C ASN A 9 13.66 11.19 -16.36
N SER A 10 14.21 12.39 -16.11
CA SER A 10 13.92 13.16 -14.91
C SER A 10 12.47 13.64 -14.97
N GLN A 11 11.55 12.87 -14.39
CA GLN A 11 10.18 13.30 -14.18
C GLN A 11 10.18 14.68 -13.49
N PRO A 12 9.28 15.59 -13.88
CA PRO A 12 9.19 16.89 -13.23
C PRO A 12 8.91 16.70 -11.72
N PRO A 13 9.42 17.61 -10.87
CA PRO A 13 9.23 17.49 -9.44
C PRO A 13 7.75 17.45 -9.08
N MET A 14 7.36 16.52 -8.22
CA MET A 14 5.98 16.33 -7.81
C MET A 14 5.44 17.61 -7.17
N SER A 15 4.30 18.10 -7.66
CA SER A 15 3.59 19.21 -7.04
C SER A 15 2.66 18.71 -5.93
N LEU A 16 2.42 19.55 -4.91
CA LEU A 16 1.49 19.20 -3.83
C LEU A 16 0.07 18.97 -4.37
N GLN A 17 -0.34 19.79 -5.35
CA GLN A 17 -1.64 19.63 -6.00
C GLN A 17 -1.71 18.32 -6.81
N ALA A 18 -0.64 17.94 -7.50
CA ALA A 18 -0.61 16.67 -8.25
C ALA A 18 -0.63 15.46 -7.31
N TYR A 19 0.09 15.51 -6.19
CA TYR A 19 0.01 14.47 -5.16
C TYR A 19 -1.41 14.38 -4.58
N GLN A 20 -2.02 15.51 -4.20
CA GLN A 20 -3.37 15.53 -3.65
C GLN A 20 -4.37 14.89 -4.63
N ALA A 21 -4.34 15.26 -5.91
CA ALA A 21 -5.25 14.69 -6.90
C ALA A 21 -5.11 13.16 -7.04
N ARG A 22 -3.90 12.62 -6.88
CA ARG A 22 -3.63 11.16 -6.92
C ARG A 22 -4.04 10.47 -5.63
N ALA A 23 -3.81 11.10 -4.47
CA ALA A 23 -4.28 10.62 -3.18
C ALA A 23 -5.82 10.57 -3.13
N ASP A 24 -6.48 11.65 -3.59
CA ASP A 24 -7.94 11.78 -3.68
C ASP A 24 -8.55 10.68 -4.57
N ALA A 25 -7.83 10.26 -5.63
CA ALA A 25 -8.26 9.20 -6.53
C ALA A 25 -8.19 7.80 -5.88
N ALA A 26 -7.28 7.61 -4.93
CA ALA A 26 -7.15 6.37 -4.17
C ALA A 26 -8.08 6.32 -2.93
N ASN A 27 -8.67 7.44 -2.53
CA ASN A 27 -9.50 7.56 -1.33
C ASN A 27 -10.88 6.88 -1.49
N GLN A 28 -11.03 5.72 -0.85
CA GLN A 28 -12.28 4.94 -0.81
C GLN A 28 -13.31 5.46 0.21
N PHE A 29 -12.98 6.48 1.01
CA PHE A 29 -13.89 7.09 1.98
C PHE A 29 -14.70 8.24 1.38
N LYS A 30 -14.29 8.77 0.23
CA LYS A 30 -14.89 9.94 -0.41
C LYS A 30 -16.41 9.84 -0.52
N GLY A 31 -17.11 10.88 -0.08
CA GLY A 31 -18.57 10.97 -0.12
C GLY A 31 -19.31 10.15 0.94
N LYS A 32 -18.62 9.48 1.86
CA LYS A 32 -19.25 8.78 3.00
C LYS A 32 -19.47 9.74 4.16
N PRO A 33 -20.60 9.63 4.90
CA PRO A 33 -20.90 10.54 6.01
C PRO A 33 -19.90 10.42 7.18
N ASP A 34 -19.18 9.32 7.28
CA ASP A 34 -18.17 9.07 8.32
C ASP A 34 -16.72 9.17 7.81
N ALA A 35 -16.50 9.72 6.61
CA ALA A 35 -15.19 9.83 5.97
C ALA A 35 -14.17 10.55 6.86
N LEU A 36 -14.50 11.75 7.32
CA LEU A 36 -13.63 12.54 8.19
C LEU A 36 -13.22 11.79 9.47
N SER A 37 -14.16 11.09 10.11
CA SER A 37 -13.86 10.31 11.32
C SER A 37 -12.95 9.11 11.02
N LYS A 38 -13.20 8.38 9.93
CA LYS A 38 -12.36 7.26 9.51
C LYS A 38 -10.94 7.69 9.15
N LEU A 39 -10.82 8.79 8.40
CA LEU A 39 -9.53 9.36 8.00
C LEU A 39 -8.73 9.86 9.20
N ARG A 40 -9.41 10.47 10.19
CA ARG A 40 -8.82 10.88 11.46
C ARG A 40 -8.31 9.70 12.30
N PHE A 41 -9.11 8.63 12.41
CA PHE A 41 -8.67 7.40 13.08
C PHE A 41 -7.49 6.75 12.36
N GLY A 42 -7.50 6.77 11.02
CA GLY A 42 -6.39 6.34 10.20
C GLY A 42 -5.12 7.13 10.52
N LEU A 43 -5.16 8.46 10.42
CA LEU A 43 -4.01 9.32 10.75
C LEU A 43 -3.47 9.05 12.16
N PHE A 44 -4.36 8.95 13.15
CA PHE A 44 -3.97 8.66 14.53
C PHE A 44 -3.30 7.29 14.66
N GLY A 45 -3.83 6.28 13.97
CA GLY A 45 -3.27 4.92 13.92
C GLY A 45 -1.88 4.89 13.29
N GLU A 46 -1.72 5.50 12.11
CA GLU A 46 -0.42 5.55 11.41
C GLU A 46 0.63 6.34 12.20
N VAL A 47 0.24 7.45 12.86
CA VAL A 47 1.16 8.15 13.76
C VAL A 47 1.57 7.23 14.91
N GLY A 48 0.66 6.46 15.49
CA GLY A 48 0.98 5.43 16.48
C GLY A 48 1.95 4.35 15.96
N GLY A 49 1.76 3.91 14.72
CA GLY A 49 2.64 3.00 13.99
C GLY A 49 4.05 3.56 13.81
N LEU A 50 4.15 4.80 13.33
CA LEU A 50 5.39 5.56 13.20
C LEU A 50 6.13 5.69 14.54
N LEU A 51 5.43 6.09 15.61
CA LEU A 51 6.01 6.17 16.96
C LEU A 51 6.56 4.82 17.42
N ALA A 52 5.84 3.72 17.14
CA ALA A 52 6.30 2.37 17.46
C ALA A 52 7.53 1.95 16.63
N ALA A 53 7.56 2.30 15.35
CA ALA A 53 8.68 2.04 14.44
C ALA A 53 9.95 2.80 14.88
N VAL A 54 9.82 4.10 15.15
CA VAL A 54 10.91 4.93 15.68
C VAL A 54 11.41 4.41 17.03
N LYS A 55 10.51 4.01 17.94
CA LYS A 55 10.92 3.39 19.22
C LYS A 55 11.76 2.13 19.01
N LYS A 56 11.42 1.28 18.04
CA LYS A 56 12.19 0.06 17.72
C LYS A 56 13.57 0.40 17.16
N SER A 57 13.68 1.50 16.42
CA SER A 57 14.94 1.99 15.83
C SER A 57 16.02 2.34 16.86
N TYR A 58 15.67 2.52 18.15
CA TYR A 58 16.64 2.72 19.23
C TYR A 58 17.48 1.47 19.52
N ARG A 59 16.95 0.28 19.22
CA ARG A 59 17.62 -0.99 19.47
C ARG A 59 18.37 -1.48 18.24
N ASP A 60 17.71 -1.44 17.09
CA ASP A 60 18.21 -1.93 15.80
C ASP A 60 17.97 -0.88 14.71
N PHE A 61 18.97 -0.03 14.43
CA PHE A 61 18.89 0.90 13.31
C PHE A 61 19.64 0.36 12.08
N GLY A 62 18.97 0.36 10.94
CA GLY A 62 19.51 -0.08 9.66
C GLY A 62 18.51 0.13 8.52
N MET A 63 18.88 -0.28 7.31
CA MET A 63 18.11 -0.04 6.10
C MET A 63 16.65 -0.54 6.18
N ALA A 64 16.42 -1.71 6.81
CA ALA A 64 15.08 -2.26 6.98
C ALA A 64 14.20 -1.38 7.89
N GLN A 65 14.75 -0.87 8.98
CA GLN A 65 14.00 -0.02 9.91
C GLN A 65 13.75 1.38 9.32
N GLN A 66 14.72 1.92 8.56
CA GLN A 66 14.55 3.16 7.82
C GLN A 66 13.45 3.02 6.74
N ALA A 67 13.38 1.88 6.05
CA ALA A 67 12.32 1.59 5.09
C ALA A 67 10.93 1.52 5.74
N ILE A 68 10.82 0.88 6.91
CA ILE A 68 9.57 0.88 7.69
C ILE A 68 9.17 2.31 8.07
N ILE A 69 10.09 3.10 8.62
CA ILE A 69 9.81 4.50 8.99
C ILE A 69 9.37 5.32 7.77
N LYS A 70 10.04 5.13 6.63
CA LYS A 70 9.68 5.77 5.37
C LYS A 70 8.25 5.41 4.93
N GLU A 71 7.87 4.14 5.07
CA GLU A 71 6.53 3.65 4.75
C GLU A 71 5.47 4.28 5.67
N GLU A 72 5.67 4.24 6.99
CA GLU A 72 4.75 4.79 7.99
C GLU A 72 4.59 6.31 7.84
N LEU A 73 5.69 7.04 7.55
CA LEU A 73 5.65 8.48 7.24
C LEU A 73 4.81 8.77 5.98
N GLY A 74 4.95 7.92 4.96
CA GLY A 74 4.16 8.01 3.74
C GLY A 74 2.66 7.86 4.02
N ASP A 75 2.29 6.86 4.81
CA ASP A 75 0.90 6.58 5.17
C ASP A 75 0.32 7.72 6.04
N CYS A 76 1.10 8.22 7.01
CA CYS A 76 0.74 9.42 7.79
C CYS A 76 0.46 10.62 6.87
N PHE A 77 1.33 10.86 5.89
CA PHE A 77 1.19 11.99 4.98
C PHE A 77 -0.04 11.85 4.04
N TRP A 78 -0.34 10.63 3.60
CA TRP A 78 -1.55 10.35 2.83
C TRP A 78 -2.80 10.68 3.65
N TYR A 79 -2.91 10.18 4.87
CA TYR A 79 -4.06 10.49 5.72
C TYR A 79 -4.14 11.98 6.08
N LEU A 80 -3.01 12.64 6.36
CA LEU A 80 -3.00 14.10 6.61
C LEU A 80 -3.54 14.87 5.41
N THR A 81 -3.19 14.45 4.19
CA THR A 81 -3.69 15.04 2.94
C THR A 81 -5.20 14.90 2.84
N GLU A 82 -5.73 13.69 2.97
CA GLU A 82 -7.17 13.43 2.86
C GLU A 82 -7.97 14.10 4.00
N VAL A 83 -7.46 14.06 5.23
CA VAL A 83 -8.07 14.78 6.37
C VAL A 83 -8.11 16.28 6.11
N SER A 84 -7.06 16.86 5.54
CA SER A 84 -7.03 18.29 5.22
C SER A 84 -8.13 18.65 4.22
N VAL A 85 -8.29 17.83 3.17
CA VAL A 85 -9.33 18.01 2.15
C VAL A 85 -10.73 17.93 2.76
N GLU A 86 -10.99 16.95 3.64
CA GLU A 86 -12.27 16.82 4.34
C GLU A 86 -12.57 18.00 5.29
N TYR A 87 -11.54 18.65 5.84
CA TYR A 87 -11.68 19.89 6.59
C TYR A 87 -11.77 21.15 5.70
N GLY A 88 -11.73 21.01 4.37
CA GLY A 88 -11.80 22.10 3.41
C GLY A 88 -10.47 22.83 3.14
N ALA A 89 -9.34 22.30 3.60
CA ALA A 89 -8.01 22.83 3.32
C ALA A 89 -7.30 22.02 2.23
N THR A 90 -6.89 22.67 1.15
CA THR A 90 -6.12 22.00 0.10
C THR A 90 -4.68 21.76 0.56
N LEU A 91 -4.07 20.69 0.06
CA LEU A 91 -2.69 20.35 0.39
C LEU A 91 -1.69 21.47 0.02
N PRO A 92 -1.81 22.21 -1.09
CA PRO A 92 -0.96 23.38 -1.33
C PRO A 92 -1.03 24.44 -0.23
N VAL A 93 -2.21 24.66 0.38
CA VAL A 93 -2.39 25.62 1.48
C VAL A 93 -1.73 25.11 2.76
N VAL A 94 -2.02 23.86 3.14
CA VAL A 94 -1.40 23.22 4.33
C VAL A 94 0.11 23.11 4.15
N GLY A 95 0.56 22.77 2.96
CA GLY A 95 1.97 22.66 2.58
C GLY A 95 2.72 23.96 2.66
N ALA A 96 2.15 25.06 2.15
CA ALA A 96 2.77 26.37 2.26
C ALA A 96 2.91 26.80 3.73
N ALA A 97 1.87 26.61 4.54
CA ALA A 97 1.90 26.91 5.97
C ALA A 97 2.90 26.02 6.73
N GLY A 98 2.94 24.72 6.44
CA GLY A 98 3.88 23.78 7.04
C GLY A 98 5.33 24.08 6.67
N LEU A 99 5.60 24.54 5.44
CA LEU A 99 6.92 24.98 5.02
C LEU A 99 7.38 26.23 5.79
N ILE A 100 6.48 27.21 5.98
CA ILE A 100 6.76 28.39 6.81
C ILE A 100 7.05 27.98 8.26
N GLU A 101 6.30 27.03 8.80
CA GLU A 101 6.52 26.52 10.15
C GLU A 101 7.88 25.81 10.28
N LEU A 102 8.27 24.98 9.30
CA LEU A 102 9.61 24.37 9.26
C LEU A 102 10.73 25.42 9.20
N GLN A 103 10.60 26.42 8.32
CA GLN A 103 11.52 27.54 8.24
C GLN A 103 11.68 28.26 9.57
N ARG A 104 10.56 28.51 10.26
CA ARG A 104 10.54 29.12 11.60
C ARG A 104 11.24 28.24 12.65
N ARG A 105 10.96 26.93 12.67
CA ARG A 105 11.56 25.97 13.61
C ARG A 105 13.09 25.89 13.48
N PHE A 106 13.60 25.94 12.26
CA PHE A 106 15.03 25.77 11.97
C PHE A 106 15.79 27.09 11.70
N GLY A 107 15.11 28.24 11.78
CA GLY A 107 15.72 29.55 11.55
C GLY A 107 16.20 29.74 10.10
N VAL A 108 15.56 29.07 9.13
CA VAL A 108 15.93 29.08 7.73
C VAL A 108 15.01 30.03 6.97
N SER A 109 15.57 30.93 6.16
CA SER A 109 14.79 31.74 5.22
C SER A 109 15.06 31.25 3.80
N SER A 110 14.02 30.99 3.02
CA SER A 110 14.13 30.74 1.58
C SER A 110 13.21 31.66 0.78
N LEU A 111 13.55 31.88 -0.49
CA LEU A 111 12.75 32.70 -1.38
C LEU A 111 11.35 32.08 -1.56
N PRO A 112 10.29 32.91 -1.63
CA PRO A 112 8.95 32.41 -1.93
C PRO A 112 8.98 31.66 -3.26
N SER A 113 8.40 30.45 -3.28
CA SER A 113 8.23 29.72 -4.54
C SER A 113 7.26 30.48 -5.44
N VAL A 114 7.66 30.75 -6.68
CA VAL A 114 6.80 31.33 -7.71
C VAL A 114 6.16 30.18 -8.48
N GLY A 115 4.83 30.10 -8.45
CA GLY A 115 4.07 29.07 -9.16
C GLY A 115 3.56 27.94 -8.27
N GLN A 116 3.31 26.77 -8.86
CA GLN A 116 2.75 25.62 -8.16
C GLN A 116 3.79 25.05 -7.17
N LEU A 117 3.42 24.97 -5.88
CA LEU A 117 4.31 24.46 -4.84
C LEU A 117 4.62 22.97 -5.08
N THR A 118 5.91 22.64 -5.07
CA THR A 118 6.43 21.26 -5.15
C THR A 118 6.99 20.80 -3.83
N PHE A 119 7.44 19.54 -3.74
CA PHE A 119 8.10 19.02 -2.54
C PHE A 119 9.57 19.43 -2.42
N LEU A 120 10.19 19.96 -3.48
CA LEU A 120 11.61 20.37 -3.48
C LEU A 120 11.97 21.43 -2.42
N PRO A 121 11.14 22.45 -2.13
CA PRO A 121 11.46 23.43 -1.09
C PRO A 121 11.62 22.83 0.31
N PHE A 122 10.94 21.72 0.62
CA PHE A 122 11.12 21.02 1.89
C PHE A 122 12.54 20.43 1.95
N ASP A 123 12.98 19.73 0.91
CA ASP A 123 14.34 19.21 0.83
C ASP A 123 15.41 20.31 0.78
N GLY A 124 15.05 21.49 0.27
CA GLY A 124 15.88 22.69 0.34
C GLY A 124 16.10 23.18 1.78
N VAL A 125 15.05 23.18 2.62
CA VAL A 125 15.18 23.50 4.05
C VAL A 125 16.05 22.44 4.74
N TYR A 126 15.80 21.16 4.47
CA TYR A 126 16.62 20.06 4.99
C TYR A 126 18.12 20.26 4.68
N ALA A 127 18.46 20.59 3.43
CA ALA A 127 19.85 20.86 3.03
C ALA A 127 20.49 22.04 3.78
N MET A 128 19.70 22.98 4.31
CA MET A 128 20.20 24.12 5.08
C MET A 128 20.27 23.84 6.59
N CYS A 129 19.49 22.88 7.11
CA CYS A 129 19.39 22.62 8.55
C CYS A 129 19.84 21.22 8.98
N HIS A 130 20.34 20.36 8.08
CA HIS A 130 20.67 18.96 8.41
C HIS A 130 21.65 18.82 9.58
N GLU A 131 22.62 19.74 9.71
CA GLU A 131 23.58 19.78 10.82
C GLU A 131 22.93 20.04 12.19
N GLN A 132 21.72 20.62 12.22
CA GLN A 132 20.97 20.87 13.46
C GLN A 132 20.19 19.62 13.92
N LEU A 133 19.89 18.69 13.01
CA LEU A 133 19.01 17.54 13.29
C LEU A 133 19.57 16.58 14.35
N PRO A 134 20.88 16.28 14.43
CA PRO A 134 21.43 15.43 15.49
C PRO A 134 21.23 16.01 16.90
N ALA A 135 21.08 17.33 17.03
CA ALA A 135 20.88 18.02 18.30
C ALA A 135 19.42 18.07 18.75
N LEU A 136 18.47 17.67 17.90
CA LEU A 136 17.06 17.64 18.26
C LEU A 136 16.77 16.58 19.31
N ASP A 137 16.01 16.96 20.34
CA ASP A 137 15.43 16.00 21.27
C ASP A 137 14.37 15.17 20.54
N ARG A 138 14.75 13.94 20.20
CA ARG A 138 13.87 13.01 19.49
C ARG A 138 12.60 12.70 20.27
N THR A 139 12.70 12.54 21.58
CA THR A 139 11.54 12.25 22.43
C THR A 139 10.56 13.41 22.38
N LYS A 140 11.07 14.64 22.39
CA LYS A 140 10.24 15.83 22.21
C LYS A 140 9.57 15.87 20.84
N GLN A 141 10.29 15.66 19.74
CA GLN A 141 9.70 15.69 18.39
C GLN A 141 8.55 14.68 18.23
N LEU A 142 8.75 13.46 18.76
CA LEU A 142 7.73 12.41 18.74
C LEU A 142 6.55 12.72 19.67
N SER A 143 6.81 13.35 20.82
CA SER A 143 5.76 13.77 21.76
C SER A 143 4.91 14.90 21.19
N ASP A 144 5.54 15.86 20.50
CA ASP A 144 4.86 16.98 19.83
C ASP A 144 3.96 16.43 18.70
N LEU A 145 4.47 15.50 17.86
CA LEU A 145 3.67 14.81 16.83
C LEU A 145 2.46 14.07 17.43
N GLY A 146 2.69 13.30 18.50
CA GLY A 146 1.62 12.58 19.22
C GLY A 146 0.58 13.53 19.83
N SER A 147 1.03 14.67 20.36
CA SER A 147 0.17 15.71 20.93
C SER A 147 -0.70 16.35 19.86
N HIS A 148 -0.12 16.80 18.74
CA HIS A 148 -0.89 17.46 17.68
C HIS A 148 -1.91 16.51 17.02
N VAL A 149 -1.59 15.22 16.83
CA VAL A 149 -2.58 14.27 16.29
C VAL A 149 -3.68 13.99 17.31
N GLY A 150 -3.35 13.98 18.61
CA GLY A 150 -4.34 13.89 19.69
C GLY A 150 -5.26 15.13 19.76
N GLN A 151 -4.71 16.32 19.57
CA GLN A 151 -5.50 17.56 19.45
C GLN A 151 -6.43 17.52 18.24
N LEU A 152 -6.01 16.93 17.12
CA LEU A 152 -6.87 16.75 15.97
C LEU A 152 -8.07 15.84 16.27
N MET A 153 -7.92 14.87 17.19
CA MET A 153 -9.00 13.99 17.64
C MET A 153 -9.99 14.68 18.58
N SER A 154 -9.57 15.72 19.30
CA SER A 154 -10.46 16.46 20.20
C SER A 154 -11.41 17.41 19.47
N ILE A 155 -11.19 17.65 18.17
CA ILE A 155 -12.09 18.43 17.32
C ILE A 155 -13.35 17.62 17.04
N THR A 156 -14.44 17.91 17.75
CA THR A 156 -15.72 17.17 17.61
C THR A 156 -16.70 17.83 16.64
N SER A 157 -16.47 19.09 16.27
CA SER A 157 -17.31 19.82 15.32
C SER A 157 -17.17 19.20 13.93
N THR A 158 -18.28 18.77 13.35
CA THR A 158 -18.37 18.56 11.90
C THR A 158 -18.08 19.90 11.22
N PRO A 159 -17.28 19.93 10.14
CA PRO A 159 -17.04 21.16 9.39
C PRO A 159 -18.38 21.72 8.89
N ASP A 160 -18.87 22.78 9.51
CA ASP A 160 -19.99 23.59 9.05
C ASP A 160 -19.44 24.98 8.67
N LEU A 161 -20.21 25.79 7.95
CA LEU A 161 -19.81 27.13 7.49
C LEU A 161 -19.29 28.05 8.60
N ALA A 162 -19.60 27.77 9.88
CA ALA A 162 -19.16 28.53 11.04
C ALA A 162 -17.93 27.95 11.78
N SER A 163 -17.52 26.71 11.49
CA SER A 163 -16.37 26.10 12.17
C SER A 163 -15.07 26.46 11.44
N SER A 164 -14.08 26.97 12.17
CA SER A 164 -12.76 27.23 11.62
C SER A 164 -12.04 25.92 11.30
N THR A 165 -11.67 25.72 10.03
CA THR A 165 -10.73 24.70 9.61
C THR A 165 -9.48 24.74 10.51
N PRO A 166 -8.99 23.60 11.05
CA PRO A 166 -7.82 23.57 11.92
C PRO A 166 -6.51 23.71 11.13
N SER A 167 -6.41 24.68 10.23
CA SER A 167 -5.31 24.83 9.27
C SER A 167 -3.93 24.97 9.94
N ALA A 168 -3.85 25.66 11.08
CA ALA A 168 -2.62 25.79 11.84
C ALA A 168 -2.15 24.42 12.37
N LEU A 169 -3.06 23.64 12.96
CA LEU A 169 -2.75 22.31 13.48
C LEU A 169 -2.36 21.33 12.37
N LEU A 170 -3.04 21.39 11.21
CA LEU A 170 -2.68 20.57 10.05
C LEU A 170 -1.28 20.93 9.51
N ALA A 171 -0.91 22.21 9.53
CA ALA A 171 0.43 22.66 9.14
C ALA A 171 1.51 22.25 10.16
N GLU A 172 1.20 22.31 11.46
CA GLU A 172 2.09 21.82 12.53
C GLU A 172 2.33 20.31 12.40
N LEU A 173 1.27 19.53 12.16
CA LEU A 173 1.37 18.09 11.89
C LEU A 173 2.24 17.79 10.67
N LEU A 174 2.08 18.54 9.58
CA LEU A 174 2.95 18.39 8.41
C LEU A 174 4.41 18.67 8.78
N ALA A 175 4.67 19.76 9.50
CA ALA A 175 6.02 20.13 9.93
C ALA A 175 6.62 19.06 10.87
N ASP A 176 5.83 18.46 11.75
CA ASP A 176 6.26 17.35 12.61
C ASP A 176 6.66 16.12 11.79
N LEU A 177 5.80 15.67 10.86
CA LEU A 177 6.07 14.51 10.01
C LEU A 177 7.34 14.71 9.17
N VAL A 178 7.50 15.90 8.58
CA VAL A 178 8.69 16.25 7.79
C VAL A 178 9.94 16.28 8.67
N THR A 179 9.84 16.84 9.88
CA THR A 179 10.95 16.85 10.84
C THR A 179 11.37 15.42 11.20
N VAL A 180 10.41 14.52 11.45
CA VAL A 180 10.70 13.10 11.72
C VAL A 180 11.39 12.46 10.51
N ALA A 181 10.92 12.69 9.27
CA ALA A 181 11.60 12.19 8.07
C ALA A 181 13.08 12.61 8.04
N TRP A 182 13.35 13.89 8.26
CA TRP A 182 14.70 14.44 8.24
C TRP A 182 15.60 13.86 9.33
N MET A 183 15.08 13.62 10.54
CA MET A 183 15.84 12.98 11.62
C MET A 183 16.33 11.56 11.27
N PHE A 184 15.69 10.92 10.29
CA PHE A 184 16.04 9.60 9.79
C PHE A 184 16.77 9.63 8.44
N ASP A 185 17.30 10.80 8.06
CA ASP A 185 18.02 10.99 6.79
C ASP A 185 17.15 10.69 5.56
N LEU A 186 15.83 10.91 5.69
CA LEU A 186 14.86 10.73 4.62
C LEU A 186 14.47 12.09 4.05
N ARG A 187 14.79 12.31 2.78
CA ARG A 187 14.25 13.44 2.01
C ARG A 187 12.74 13.29 1.90
N PHE A 188 12.01 14.38 2.06
CA PHE A 188 10.55 14.32 2.08
C PHE A 188 9.99 13.97 0.71
N ALA A 189 10.60 14.46 -0.37
CA ALA A 189 10.21 14.06 -1.73
C ALA A 189 10.34 12.54 -1.97
N ASP A 190 11.33 11.89 -1.35
CA ASP A 190 11.53 10.43 -1.46
C ASP A 190 10.45 9.66 -0.69
N VAL A 191 10.00 10.16 0.46
CA VAL A 191 8.86 9.61 1.22
C VAL A 191 7.59 9.68 0.39
N VAL A 192 7.31 10.87 -0.17
CA VAL A 192 6.13 11.14 -1.00
C VAL A 192 6.10 10.24 -2.24
N SER A 193 7.24 10.09 -2.92
CA SER A 193 7.34 9.26 -4.12
C SER A 193 7.08 7.78 -3.81
N ALA A 194 7.65 7.26 -2.72
CA ALA A 194 7.41 5.87 -2.31
C ALA A 194 5.96 5.61 -1.89
N ASN A 195 5.32 6.58 -1.22
CA ASN A 195 3.92 6.46 -0.86
C ASN A 195 3.00 6.42 -2.09
N LEU A 196 3.25 7.28 -3.09
CA LEU A 196 2.55 7.25 -4.38
C LEU A 196 2.67 5.89 -5.07
N GLU A 197 3.89 5.37 -5.19
CA GLU A 197 4.13 4.05 -5.79
C GLU A 197 3.36 2.95 -5.05
N LYS A 198 3.33 3.01 -3.72
CA LYS A 198 2.61 2.05 -2.87
C LYS A 198 1.12 2.05 -3.14
N PHE A 199 0.41 3.18 -3.01
CA PHE A 199 -1.05 3.16 -3.14
C PHE A 199 -1.53 2.98 -4.60
N GLU A 200 -0.75 3.41 -5.59
CA GLU A 200 -1.06 3.15 -7.00
C GLU A 200 -0.79 1.70 -7.42
N SER A 201 0.14 1.01 -6.76
CA SER A 201 0.30 -0.44 -6.96
C SER A 201 -0.93 -1.22 -6.47
N ARG A 202 -1.57 -0.73 -5.39
CA ARG A 202 -2.76 -1.35 -4.78
C ARG A 202 -4.04 -1.02 -5.54
N TRP A 203 -4.17 0.22 -5.98
CA TRP A 203 -5.36 0.74 -6.66
C TRP A 203 -4.97 1.21 -8.06
N ARG A 204 -5.02 0.29 -9.02
CA ARG A 204 -4.70 0.62 -10.42
C ARG A 204 -5.70 1.64 -10.98
N GLN A 205 -5.17 2.62 -11.71
CA GLN A 205 -5.95 3.65 -12.40
C GLN A 205 -6.91 3.03 -13.44
N GLU A 206 -8.02 3.73 -13.73
CA GLU A 206 -8.94 3.38 -14.81
C GLU A 206 -8.20 3.15 -16.13
N GLY A 207 -8.45 2.01 -16.78
CA GLY A 207 -7.80 1.63 -18.05
C GLY A 207 -6.55 0.77 -17.91
N ALA A 208 -6.18 0.36 -16.69
CA ALA A 208 -5.10 -0.61 -16.50
C ALA A 208 -5.35 -1.91 -17.29
N GLN A 209 -4.41 -2.26 -18.16
CA GLN A 209 -4.49 -3.50 -18.91
C GLN A 209 -4.20 -4.67 -17.97
N TYR A 210 -5.16 -5.60 -17.86
CA TYR A 210 -4.90 -6.90 -17.24
C TYR A 210 -3.85 -7.63 -18.06
N THR A 211 -2.97 -8.36 -17.37
CA THR A 211 -2.03 -9.24 -18.04
C THR A 211 -2.80 -10.20 -18.94
N VAL A 212 -2.35 -10.32 -20.19
CA VAL A 212 -2.94 -11.28 -21.13
C VAL A 212 -2.83 -12.68 -20.52
N PRO A 213 -3.92 -13.46 -20.44
CA PRO A 213 -3.89 -14.81 -19.88
C PRO A 213 -2.79 -15.67 -20.51
N PHE A 214 -2.04 -16.43 -19.71
CA PHE A 214 -0.87 -17.18 -20.18
C PHE A 214 -1.19 -18.30 -21.19
N ASP A 215 -2.47 -18.69 -21.31
CA ASP A 215 -2.95 -19.65 -22.31
C ASP A 215 -3.61 -18.99 -23.53
N SER A 216 -3.52 -17.67 -23.68
CA SER A 216 -4.20 -16.95 -24.77
C SER A 216 -3.80 -17.42 -26.17
N THR A 217 -2.61 -17.99 -26.32
CA THR A 217 -2.09 -18.56 -27.58
C THR A 217 -2.26 -20.08 -27.68
N SER A 218 -2.57 -20.78 -26.59
CA SER A 218 -2.74 -22.25 -26.56
C SER A 218 -3.95 -22.70 -27.37
N PRO A 219 -4.08 -23.96 -27.80
CA PRO A 219 -5.31 -24.47 -28.42
C PRO A 219 -6.55 -24.31 -27.52
N PRO A 220 -7.77 -24.14 -28.06
CA PRO A 220 -8.98 -23.90 -27.25
C PRO A 220 -9.25 -24.95 -26.15
N HIS A 221 -8.91 -26.22 -26.40
CA HIS A 221 -9.10 -27.32 -25.45
C HIS A 221 -8.05 -27.37 -24.33
N GLU A 222 -7.04 -26.48 -24.35
CA GLU A 222 -6.03 -26.30 -23.30
C GLU A 222 -6.18 -24.94 -22.59
N ARG A 223 -7.22 -24.17 -22.92
CA ARG A 223 -7.51 -22.88 -22.30
C ARG A 223 -8.53 -23.04 -21.18
N PHE A 224 -8.37 -22.24 -20.13
CA PHE A 224 -9.48 -22.00 -19.22
C PHE A 224 -10.58 -21.20 -19.92
N GLU A 225 -11.83 -21.48 -19.53
CA GLU A 225 -12.92 -20.57 -19.82
C GLU A 225 -12.67 -19.23 -19.13
N ARG A 226 -13.04 -18.14 -19.80
CA ARG A 226 -12.78 -16.78 -19.28
C ARG A 226 -13.73 -16.38 -18.16
N LYS A 227 -14.85 -17.08 -18.01
CA LYS A 227 -15.84 -16.90 -16.94
C LYS A 227 -16.42 -18.27 -16.60
N PHE A 228 -16.35 -18.64 -15.33
CA PHE A 228 -16.97 -19.84 -14.78
C PHE A 228 -17.13 -19.67 -13.27
N ASP A 229 -18.04 -20.44 -12.68
CA ASP A 229 -18.32 -20.43 -11.25
C ASP A 229 -17.71 -21.67 -10.58
N VAL A 230 -17.15 -21.47 -9.38
CA VAL A 230 -16.67 -22.54 -8.51
C VAL A 230 -17.41 -22.44 -7.19
N HIS A 231 -18.10 -23.52 -6.83
CA HIS A 231 -18.79 -23.61 -5.55
C HIS A 231 -17.91 -24.36 -4.55
N PHE A 232 -17.63 -23.71 -3.42
CA PHE A 232 -17.06 -24.37 -2.24
C PHE A 232 -18.22 -24.81 -1.36
N ILE A 233 -18.44 -26.13 -1.27
CA ILE A 233 -19.54 -26.73 -0.53
C ILE A 233 -18.97 -27.40 0.70
N GLU A 234 -19.24 -26.80 1.86
CA GLU A 234 -18.88 -27.37 3.15
C GLU A 234 -19.83 -28.49 3.54
N ARG A 235 -19.26 -29.56 4.11
CA ARG A 235 -19.96 -30.75 4.59
C ARG A 235 -19.23 -31.31 5.80
N PHE A 236 -19.83 -32.27 6.48
CA PHE A 236 -19.29 -32.85 7.71
C PHE A 236 -19.13 -34.37 7.58
N TYR A 237 -17.98 -34.88 8.04
CA TYR A 237 -17.84 -36.28 8.40
C TYR A 237 -18.49 -36.49 9.77
N ASN A 238 -19.21 -37.59 9.95
CA ASN A 238 -19.87 -37.95 11.22
C ASN A 238 -20.78 -36.84 11.77
N GLU A 239 -21.57 -36.21 10.89
CA GLU A 239 -22.49 -35.13 11.24
C GLU A 239 -23.38 -35.51 12.43
N GLY A 240 -23.38 -34.67 13.47
CA GLY A 240 -24.14 -34.90 14.71
C GLY A 240 -23.51 -35.90 15.70
N GLN A 241 -22.24 -36.27 15.53
CA GLN A 241 -21.49 -37.14 16.46
C GLN A 241 -20.32 -36.39 17.14
N GLU A 242 -19.76 -36.95 18.22
CA GLU A 242 -18.63 -36.33 18.97
C GLU A 242 -17.37 -36.11 18.12
N ASN A 243 -17.19 -36.87 17.04
CA ASN A 243 -16.06 -36.80 16.12
C ASN A 243 -16.45 -36.15 14.78
N GLU A 244 -17.40 -35.22 14.79
CA GLU A 244 -17.77 -34.41 13.63
C GLU A 244 -16.55 -33.63 13.10
N ARG A 245 -16.33 -33.67 11.78
CA ARG A 245 -15.21 -32.96 11.14
C ARG A 245 -15.64 -32.29 9.84
N PRO A 246 -15.47 -30.96 9.68
CA PRO A 246 -15.79 -30.28 8.43
C PRO A 246 -14.81 -30.66 7.31
N TYR A 247 -15.32 -30.70 6.09
CA TYR A 247 -14.54 -30.78 4.86
C TYR A 247 -15.24 -29.99 3.75
N VAL A 248 -14.47 -29.57 2.76
CA VAL A 248 -14.98 -28.82 1.61
C VAL A 248 -14.82 -29.64 0.34
N ILE A 249 -15.86 -29.63 -0.50
CA ILE A 249 -15.82 -30.10 -1.88
C ILE A 249 -15.89 -28.88 -2.79
N GLN A 250 -15.09 -28.87 -3.84
CA GLN A 250 -15.22 -27.90 -4.91
C GLN A 250 -16.04 -28.47 -6.05
N GLN A 251 -16.92 -27.64 -6.62
CA GLN A 251 -17.81 -28.03 -7.70
C GLN A 251 -17.82 -26.99 -8.81
N ILE A 252 -17.65 -27.44 -10.05
CA ILE A 252 -17.80 -26.61 -11.27
C ILE A 252 -18.90 -27.24 -12.11
N ARG A 253 -19.92 -26.45 -12.47
CA ARG A 253 -21.09 -26.91 -13.27
C ARG A 253 -21.73 -28.20 -12.74
N GLY A 254 -21.86 -28.32 -11.42
CA GLY A 254 -22.43 -29.51 -10.81
C GLY A 254 -21.48 -30.73 -10.73
N VAL A 255 -20.23 -30.63 -11.20
CA VAL A 255 -19.23 -31.70 -11.15
C VAL A 255 -18.21 -31.43 -10.06
N ASN A 256 -18.01 -32.39 -9.17
CA ASN A 256 -16.99 -32.29 -8.12
C ASN A 256 -15.60 -32.36 -8.74
N ILE A 257 -14.72 -31.44 -8.33
CA ILE A 257 -13.34 -31.36 -8.80
C ILE A 257 -12.39 -31.46 -7.61
N GLY A 258 -11.25 -32.15 -7.82
CA GLY A 258 -10.26 -32.36 -6.77
C GLY A 258 -10.72 -33.31 -5.66
N ASP A 259 -9.91 -33.36 -4.60
CA ASP A 259 -10.18 -34.15 -3.41
C ASP A 259 -10.98 -33.35 -2.38
N ARG A 260 -11.51 -34.05 -1.37
CA ARG A 260 -12.15 -33.42 -0.21
C ARG A 260 -11.08 -32.76 0.65
N LEU A 261 -11.22 -31.47 0.89
CA LEU A 261 -10.24 -30.69 1.64
C LEU A 261 -10.66 -30.58 3.10
N THR A 262 -9.71 -30.83 4.00
CA THR A 262 -9.90 -30.70 5.46
C THR A 262 -8.89 -29.72 6.01
N ASP A 263 -9.12 -29.24 7.23
CA ASP A 263 -8.12 -28.44 7.93
C ASP A 263 -6.88 -29.28 8.26
N ASN A 264 -5.72 -28.65 8.16
CA ASN A 264 -4.42 -29.30 8.32
C ASN A 264 -3.99 -29.40 9.80
N ARG A 265 -4.77 -28.79 10.69
CA ARG A 265 -4.56 -28.75 12.14
C ARG A 265 -5.82 -29.24 12.85
N THR A 266 -5.64 -29.65 14.10
CA THR A 266 -6.74 -30.10 14.96
C THR A 266 -7.71 -28.95 15.29
N GLU A 267 -7.19 -27.72 15.36
CA GLU A 267 -8.00 -26.51 15.45
C GLU A 267 -8.37 -26.03 14.04
N PRO A 268 -9.64 -25.63 13.79
CA PRO A 268 -10.05 -25.13 12.48
C PRO A 268 -9.25 -23.88 12.07
N ASP A 269 -8.35 -24.03 11.10
CA ASP A 269 -7.53 -22.95 10.55
C ASP A 269 -8.02 -22.46 9.17
N GLY A 270 -9.07 -23.08 8.64
CA GLY A 270 -9.65 -22.76 7.35
C GLY A 270 -8.83 -23.25 6.16
N TYR A 271 -7.80 -24.07 6.38
CA TYR A 271 -6.95 -24.63 5.32
C TYR A 271 -7.76 -25.44 4.29
N ARG A 272 -8.95 -25.93 4.65
CA ARG A 272 -9.90 -26.56 3.71
C ARG A 272 -10.34 -25.67 2.53
N PHE A 273 -10.09 -24.36 2.58
CA PHE A 273 -10.38 -23.42 1.50
C PHE A 273 -9.14 -22.98 0.69
N HIS A 274 -7.95 -23.57 0.91
CA HIS A 274 -6.69 -23.09 0.30
C HIS A 274 -6.69 -23.06 -1.23
N ASP A 275 -7.51 -23.87 -1.91
CA ASP A 275 -7.63 -23.85 -3.37
C ASP A 275 -8.13 -22.50 -3.92
N VAL A 276 -8.68 -21.61 -3.07
CA VAL A 276 -8.96 -20.22 -3.44
C VAL A 276 -7.71 -19.48 -3.98
N PHE A 277 -6.52 -19.81 -3.48
CA PHE A 277 -5.26 -19.23 -3.98
C PHE A 277 -4.97 -19.70 -5.41
N HIS A 278 -5.25 -20.96 -5.72
CA HIS A 278 -5.11 -21.50 -7.07
C HIS A 278 -6.13 -20.90 -8.05
N LEU A 279 -7.35 -20.62 -7.59
CA LEU A 279 -8.36 -19.92 -8.38
C LEU A 279 -8.00 -18.44 -8.60
N ALA A 280 -7.40 -17.78 -7.60
CA ALA A 280 -6.90 -16.42 -7.75
C ALA A 280 -5.83 -16.30 -8.84
N TYR A 281 -4.94 -17.30 -8.97
CA TYR A 281 -3.98 -17.35 -10.09
C TYR A 281 -4.67 -17.50 -11.45
N ILE A 282 -5.76 -18.27 -11.54
CA ILE A 282 -6.54 -18.34 -12.79
C ILE A 282 -7.16 -16.97 -13.11
N ALA A 283 -7.76 -16.32 -12.12
CA ALA A 283 -8.40 -15.02 -12.33
C ALA A 283 -7.43 -13.94 -12.82
N HIS A 284 -6.19 -13.91 -12.30
CA HIS A 284 -5.22 -12.87 -12.63
C HIS A 284 -4.29 -13.22 -13.80
N LEU A 285 -3.92 -14.50 -13.95
CA LEU A 285 -2.90 -14.94 -14.91
C LEU A 285 -3.47 -15.86 -15.99
N GLY A 286 -4.71 -16.34 -15.83
CA GLY A 286 -5.22 -17.45 -16.64
C GLY A 286 -4.41 -18.73 -16.46
N TRP A 287 -3.79 -18.93 -15.30
CA TRP A 287 -2.88 -20.04 -15.07
C TRP A 287 -2.95 -20.56 -13.64
N SER A 288 -2.99 -21.87 -13.50
CA SER A 288 -2.77 -22.59 -12.24
C SER A 288 -2.41 -24.04 -12.57
N PRO A 289 -1.24 -24.55 -12.16
CA PRO A 289 -0.83 -25.91 -12.51
C PRO A 289 -1.74 -26.97 -11.89
N VAL A 290 -2.21 -26.71 -10.67
CA VAL A 290 -3.13 -27.59 -9.93
C VAL A 290 -4.48 -27.67 -10.65
N ILE A 291 -5.12 -26.54 -10.91
CA ILE A 291 -6.46 -26.55 -11.51
C ILE A 291 -6.40 -27.01 -12.98
N ARG A 292 -5.32 -26.72 -13.72
CA ARG A 292 -5.11 -27.30 -15.06
C ARG A 292 -5.07 -28.81 -15.01
N ALA A 293 -4.41 -29.40 -14.01
CA ALA A 293 -4.37 -30.85 -13.84
C ALA A 293 -5.74 -31.44 -13.48
N LEU A 294 -6.50 -30.77 -12.62
CA LEU A 294 -7.86 -31.18 -12.22
C LEU A 294 -8.84 -31.13 -13.39
N LEU A 295 -8.82 -30.04 -14.18
CA LEU A 295 -9.72 -29.85 -15.32
C LEU A 295 -9.24 -30.46 -16.63
N LYS A 296 -8.09 -31.15 -16.61
CA LYS A 296 -7.45 -31.74 -17.80
C LYS A 296 -7.12 -30.71 -18.90
N LEU A 297 -6.71 -29.51 -18.50
CA LEU A 297 -6.35 -28.37 -19.36
C LEU A 297 -4.84 -28.08 -19.36
N LYS A 298 -3.99 -29.08 -19.17
CA LYS A 298 -2.54 -28.89 -19.30
C LYS A 298 -2.18 -28.56 -20.75
N ARG A 299 -1.24 -27.65 -20.96
CA ARG A 299 -0.80 -27.19 -22.29
C ARG A 299 0.14 -28.18 -22.97
N LYS A 300 -0.37 -29.38 -23.26
CA LYS A 300 0.39 -30.51 -23.82
C LYS A 300 0.86 -30.29 -25.26
N SER A 301 0.24 -29.35 -25.97
CA SER A 301 0.67 -28.91 -27.29
C SER A 301 2.09 -28.31 -27.30
N ASP A 302 2.55 -27.78 -26.17
CA ASP A 302 3.94 -27.36 -25.95
C ASP A 302 4.55 -28.16 -24.80
N PRO A 303 5.39 -29.18 -25.10
CA PRO A 303 6.02 -30.01 -24.08
C PRO A 303 6.82 -29.22 -23.04
N LYS A 304 7.38 -28.05 -23.39
CA LYS A 304 8.13 -27.23 -22.42
C LYS A 304 7.20 -26.58 -21.40
N LEU A 305 6.03 -26.11 -21.83
CA LEU A 305 5.01 -25.56 -20.92
C LEU A 305 4.38 -26.67 -20.08
N ASP A 306 4.08 -27.83 -20.67
CA ASP A 306 3.55 -28.98 -19.91
C ASP A 306 4.53 -29.46 -18.84
N GLU A 307 5.84 -29.56 -19.13
CA GLU A 307 6.82 -30.06 -18.17
C GLU A 307 7.17 -29.03 -17.08
N ASN A 308 7.46 -27.78 -17.47
CA ASN A 308 8.06 -26.79 -16.57
C ASN A 308 7.04 -25.92 -15.85
N GLU A 309 5.84 -25.74 -16.42
CA GLU A 309 4.81 -24.89 -15.84
C GLU A 309 3.62 -25.71 -15.35
N ASP A 310 3.03 -26.56 -16.19
CA ASP A 310 1.81 -27.31 -15.83
C ASP A 310 2.12 -28.67 -15.15
N GLY A 311 3.39 -29.03 -15.08
CA GLY A 311 3.91 -30.30 -14.59
C GLY A 311 4.06 -30.34 -13.07
N ALA A 312 4.11 -31.54 -12.50
CA ALA A 312 4.29 -31.75 -11.05
C ALA A 312 5.66 -31.25 -10.52
N ARG A 313 6.60 -30.92 -11.42
CA ARG A 313 7.93 -30.39 -11.09
C ARG A 313 8.00 -28.86 -11.02
N CYS A 314 6.87 -28.16 -11.14
CA CYS A 314 6.83 -26.70 -11.03
C CYS A 314 7.22 -26.18 -9.61
N HIS A 315 7.55 -27.06 -8.67
CA HIS A 315 8.27 -26.71 -7.45
C HIS A 315 9.77 -26.51 -7.77
N GLY A 316 10.13 -25.31 -8.24
CA GLY A 316 11.52 -24.84 -8.21
C GLY A 316 12.22 -24.63 -9.55
N SER A 317 11.64 -23.86 -10.48
CA SER A 317 12.44 -23.24 -11.54
C SER A 317 13.00 -21.88 -11.06
N PRO A 318 14.34 -21.65 -11.08
CA PRO A 318 14.97 -20.44 -10.56
C PRO A 318 14.61 -19.16 -11.32
N TYR A 319 13.99 -19.26 -12.50
CA TYR A 319 13.78 -18.13 -13.40
C TYR A 319 12.50 -17.33 -13.14
N ARG A 320 11.64 -17.74 -12.20
CA ARG A 320 10.42 -16.97 -11.85
C ARG A 320 10.08 -16.88 -10.37
N SER A 321 10.91 -17.40 -9.46
CA SER A 321 10.80 -17.07 -8.03
C SER A 321 10.92 -15.57 -7.75
N GLN A 322 11.45 -14.77 -8.70
CA GLN A 322 11.46 -13.30 -8.62
C GLN A 322 10.12 -12.62 -8.97
N LEU A 323 9.20 -13.29 -9.68
CA LEU A 323 7.89 -12.71 -10.03
C LEU A 323 6.81 -12.96 -8.96
N MET A 324 7.02 -13.93 -8.07
CA MET A 324 6.08 -14.28 -6.99
C MET A 324 6.29 -13.47 -5.71
N ILE A 325 7.34 -12.65 -5.63
CA ILE A 325 7.65 -11.79 -4.46
C ILE A 325 7.34 -10.31 -4.76
N GLY A 326 6.86 -9.99 -5.98
CA GLY A 326 6.71 -8.61 -6.44
C GLY A 326 5.41 -8.33 -7.21
N ALA A 327 4.31 -8.97 -6.84
CA ALA A 327 2.97 -8.66 -7.32
C ALA A 327 2.00 -8.52 -6.14
#